data_AF-A0A7V9HKC8-F1
#
_entry.id   AF-A0A7V9HKC8-F1
#
_cell.length_a   1.000
_cell.length_b   1.000
_cell.length_c   1.000
_cell.angle_alpha   90.00
_cell.angle_beta   90.00
_cell.angle_gamma   90.00
#
_symmetry.space_group_name_H-M   'P 1'
#
loop_
_entity.id
_entity.type
_entity.pdbx_description
1 polymer ?
#
loop_
_entity_poly.entity_id
_entity_poly.type
_entity_poly.pdbx_seq_one_letter_code
_entity_poly.pdbx_strand_id
1 'polypeptide(L)'
;MIRQRREQRTAEYQRDQRNWTLTKIGLIGFGVLAVAVVAFFVYQFIQEQQPVVIPEGVADFAYTGNLHVSGPVDYAETPPVGGEHDAIWQNCGYYSAPVRSENAVHSLEHGAVWITYE
;
A
#
# COMPACT_ATOMS: atom_id res chain seq x y z
N MET A 1 -30.44 -6.47 67.33
CA MET A 1 -30.00 -5.22 66.64
C MET A 1 -28.50 -5.13 66.35
N ILE A 2 -27.58 -5.44 67.27
CA ILE A 2 -26.12 -5.24 67.05
C ILE A 2 -25.51 -6.22 66.02
N ARG A 3 -25.92 -7.50 66.01
CA ARG A 3 -25.44 -8.51 65.03
C ARG A 3 -25.80 -8.16 63.58
N GLN A 4 -27.06 -7.80 63.34
CA GLN A 4 -27.55 -7.41 62.01
C GLN A 4 -26.79 -6.22 61.41
N ARG A 5 -26.45 -5.21 62.23
CA ARG A 5 -25.63 -4.06 61.77
C ARG A 5 -24.20 -4.45 61.40
N ARG A 6 -23.61 -5.46 62.06
CA ARG A 6 -22.26 -5.96 61.69
C ARG A 6 -22.30 -6.73 60.38
N GLU A 7 -23.29 -7.60 60.21
CA GLU A 7 -23.48 -8.38 58.98
C GLU A 7 -23.71 -7.47 57.76
N GLN A 8 -24.54 -6.44 57.92
CA GLN A 8 -24.77 -5.42 56.88
C GLN A 8 -23.48 -4.67 56.49
N ARG A 9 -22.69 -4.20 57.47
CA ARG A 9 -21.40 -3.54 57.19
C ARG A 9 -20.40 -4.44 56.49
N THR A 10 -20.33 -5.73 56.85
CA THR A 10 -19.45 -6.68 56.13
C THR A 10 -19.94 -6.91 54.69
N ALA A 11 -21.25 -7.01 54.47
CA ALA A 11 -21.80 -7.18 53.12
C ALA A 11 -21.58 -5.93 52.24
N GLU A 12 -21.73 -4.73 52.81
CA GLU A 12 -21.40 -3.45 52.16
C GLU A 12 -19.90 -3.37 51.82
N TYR A 13 -19.03 -3.65 52.79
CA TYR A 13 -17.58 -3.67 52.56
C TYR A 13 -17.17 -4.66 51.47
N GLN A 14 -17.75 -5.86 51.46
CA GLN A 14 -17.52 -6.86 50.41
C GLN A 14 -18.02 -6.39 49.03
N ARG A 15 -19.16 -5.68 48.96
CA ARG A 15 -19.67 -5.10 47.71
C ARG A 15 -18.74 -4.01 47.17
N ASP A 16 -18.29 -3.10 48.04
CA ASP A 16 -17.38 -2.04 47.65
C ASP A 16 -16.03 -2.59 47.20
N GLN A 17 -15.48 -3.58 47.92
CA GLN A 17 -14.27 -4.27 47.48
C GLN A 17 -14.43 -4.95 46.12
N ARG A 18 -15.56 -5.64 45.89
CA ARG A 18 -15.84 -6.29 44.60
C ARG A 18 -15.98 -5.27 43.48
N ASN A 19 -16.77 -4.21 43.69
CA ASN A 19 -16.99 -3.16 42.70
C ASN A 19 -15.67 -2.45 42.35
N TRP A 20 -14.86 -2.12 43.36
CA TRP A 20 -13.54 -1.53 43.16
C TRP A 20 -12.59 -2.45 42.38
N THR A 21 -12.62 -3.75 42.70
CA THR A 21 -11.82 -4.76 41.98
C THR A 21 -12.27 -4.88 40.53
N LEU A 22 -13.58 -4.93 40.26
CA LEU A 22 -14.13 -4.96 38.91
C LEU A 22 -13.80 -3.69 38.11
N THR A 23 -13.89 -2.51 38.72
CA THR A 23 -13.50 -1.25 38.09
C THR A 23 -12.02 -1.24 37.74
N LYS A 24 -11.14 -1.71 38.63
CA LYS A 24 -9.70 -1.84 38.34
C LYS A 24 -9.43 -2.78 37.18
N ILE A 25 -10.07 -3.95 37.16
CA ILE A 25 -9.93 -4.93 36.07
C ILE A 25 -10.42 -4.32 34.76
N GLY A 26 -11.54 -3.60 34.77
CA GLY A 26 -12.07 -2.89 33.60
C GLY A 26 -11.10 -1.83 33.07
N LEU A 27 -10.52 -1.01 33.95
CA LEU A 27 -9.53 0.01 33.56
C LEU A 27 -8.25 -0.60 33.00
N ILE A 28 -7.75 -1.69 33.60
CA ILE A 28 -6.58 -2.41 33.09
C ILE A 28 -6.89 -3.03 31.72
N GLY A 29 -8.04 -3.71 31.59
CA GLY A 29 -8.46 -4.30 30.32
C GLY A 29 -8.62 -3.27 29.21
N PHE A 30 -9.21 -2.11 29.53
CA PHE A 30 -9.32 -0.99 28.59
C PHE A 30 -7.95 -0.44 28.20
N GLY A 31 -7.04 -0.27 29.16
CA GLY A 31 -5.68 0.19 28.88
C GLY A 31 -4.91 -0.76 27.96
N VAL A 32 -4.99 -2.07 28.21
CA VAL A 32 -4.38 -3.10 27.35
C VAL A 32 -4.97 -3.05 25.94
N LEU A 33 -6.30 -2.95 25.83
CA LEU A 33 -6.96 -2.84 24.53
C LEU A 33 -6.53 -1.59 23.77
N ALA A 34 -6.47 -0.43 24.43
CA ALA A 34 -6.04 0.81 23.81
C ALA A 34 -4.60 0.72 23.28
N VAL A 35 -3.68 0.13 24.05
CA VAL A 35 -2.30 -0.11 23.61
C VAL A 35 -2.26 -1.05 22.40
N ALA A 36 -3.04 -2.13 22.41
CA ALA A 36 -3.10 -3.07 21.29
C ALA A 36 -3.62 -2.40 20.00
N VAL A 37 -4.63 -1.55 20.11
CA VAL A 37 -5.18 -0.78 18.98
C VAL A 37 -4.13 0.19 18.43
N VAL A 38 -3.44 0.94 19.29
CA VAL A 38 -2.37 1.85 18.86
C VAL A 38 -1.24 1.07 18.17
N ALA A 39 -0.81 -0.05 18.76
CA ALA A 39 0.21 -0.91 18.17
C ALA A 39 -0.20 -1.45 16.79
N PHE A 40 -1.47 -1.82 16.61
CA PHE A 40 -2.02 -2.26 15.33
C PHE A 40 -1.93 -1.16 14.26
N PHE A 41 -2.34 0.06 14.57
CA PHE A 41 -2.26 1.18 13.62
C PHE A 41 -0.82 1.60 13.32
N VAL A 42 0.07 1.59 14.31
CA VAL A 42 1.51 1.81 14.11
C VAL A 42 2.10 0.73 13.19
N TYR A 43 1.73 -0.53 13.39
CA TYR A 43 2.16 -1.62 12.53
C TYR A 43 1.69 -1.43 11.08
N GLN A 44 0.41 -1.08 10.87
CA GLN A 44 -0.13 -0.80 9.53
C GLN A 44 0.63 0.35 8.86
N PHE A 45 0.87 1.44 9.59
CA PHE A 45 1.60 2.60 9.08
C PHE A 45 3.04 2.26 8.66
N ILE A 46 3.76 1.43 9.44
CA ILE A 46 5.12 0.99 9.10
C ILE A 46 5.11 0.07 7.87
N GLN A 47 4.07 -0.76 7.69
CA GLN A 47 3.96 -1.64 6.54
C GLN A 47 3.64 -0.88 5.26
N GLU A 48 2.79 0.15 5.32
CA GLU A 48 2.46 0.99 4.17
C GLU A 48 3.68 1.77 3.65
N GLN A 49 4.64 2.08 4.51
CA GLN A 49 5.88 2.79 4.15
C GLN A 49 7.03 1.89 3.70
N GLN A 50 6.83 0.57 3.58
CA GLN A 50 7.90 -0.30 3.10
C GLN A 50 8.29 0.10 1.68
N PRO A 51 9.57 0.43 1.42
CA PRO A 51 10.01 0.80 0.09
C PRO A 51 9.83 -0.38 -0.86
N VAL A 52 9.35 -0.10 -2.07
CA VAL A 52 9.28 -1.11 -3.12
C VAL A 52 10.70 -1.56 -3.45
N VAL A 53 11.02 -2.82 -3.15
CA VAL A 53 12.31 -3.41 -3.52
C VAL A 53 12.25 -3.74 -5.01
N ILE A 54 12.91 -2.92 -5.82
CA ILE A 54 13.03 -3.13 -7.26
C ILE A 54 13.97 -4.32 -7.51
N PRO A 55 13.53 -5.38 -8.22
CA PRO A 55 14.38 -6.52 -8.53
C PRO A 55 15.63 -6.14 -9.32
N GLU A 56 16.69 -6.93 -9.17
CA GLU A 56 17.89 -6.78 -10.00
C GLU A 56 17.53 -6.91 -11.50
N GLY A 57 18.07 -6.01 -12.31
CA GLY A 57 17.80 -5.95 -13.76
C GLY A 57 16.58 -5.12 -14.15
N VAL A 58 15.85 -4.53 -13.20
CA VAL A 58 14.79 -3.56 -13.49
C VAL A 58 15.34 -2.14 -13.44
N ALA A 59 15.11 -1.38 -14.50
CA ALA A 59 15.40 0.04 -14.57
C ALA A 59 14.09 0.83 -14.73
N ASP A 60 14.01 1.97 -14.04
CA ASP A 60 12.88 2.90 -14.11
C ASP A 60 13.31 4.15 -14.89
N PHE A 61 12.47 4.58 -15.81
CA PHE A 61 12.72 5.69 -16.70
C PHE A 61 11.53 6.65 -16.68
N ALA A 62 11.82 7.92 -16.41
CA ALA A 62 10.81 8.97 -16.41
C ALA A 62 10.79 9.70 -17.76
N TYR A 63 9.67 9.60 -18.47
CA TYR A 63 9.43 10.31 -19.73
C TYR A 63 8.17 11.17 -19.66
N THR A 64 8.19 12.28 -20.40
CA THR A 64 6.99 13.11 -20.60
C THR A 64 6.10 12.45 -21.65
N GLY A 65 4.85 12.14 -21.29
CA GLY A 65 3.85 11.63 -22.23
C GLY A 65 3.25 12.71 -23.13
N ASN A 66 2.40 12.30 -24.08
CA ASN A 66 1.63 13.12 -25.01
C ASN A 66 2.46 13.99 -25.97
N LEU A 67 3.72 13.65 -26.18
CA LEU A 67 4.59 14.33 -27.14
C LEU A 67 4.55 13.61 -28.49
N HIS A 68 3.51 13.91 -29.27
CA HIS A 68 3.36 13.33 -30.59
C HIS A 68 4.21 14.03 -31.65
N VAL A 69 4.94 13.26 -32.44
CA VAL A 69 5.76 13.72 -33.56
C VAL A 69 5.44 12.96 -34.84
N SER A 70 5.80 13.56 -35.97
CA SER A 70 5.73 12.91 -37.28
C SER A 70 7.14 12.51 -37.71
N GLY A 71 7.35 11.23 -38.00
CA GLY A 71 8.63 10.71 -38.46
C GLY A 71 9.39 9.90 -37.40
N PRO A 72 10.68 9.60 -37.67
CA PRO A 72 11.52 8.79 -36.80
C PRO A 72 12.02 9.58 -35.58
N VAL A 73 12.13 8.88 -34.45
CA VAL A 73 12.70 9.39 -33.20
C VAL A 73 14.00 8.66 -32.88
N ASP A 74 15.02 9.40 -32.45
CA ASP A 74 16.25 8.84 -31.93
C ASP A 74 16.09 8.62 -30.41
N TYR A 75 15.99 7.36 -30.00
CA TYR A 75 15.72 6.98 -28.61
C TYR A 75 17.01 6.70 -27.85
N ALA A 76 17.03 7.06 -26.56
CA ALA A 76 18.18 6.80 -25.69
C ALA A 76 18.32 5.30 -25.35
N GLU A 77 17.21 4.58 -25.18
CA GLU A 77 17.19 3.16 -24.84
C GLU A 77 16.83 2.27 -26.04
N THR A 78 17.32 1.02 -25.99
CA THR A 78 16.96 -0.05 -26.93
C THR A 78 16.53 -1.28 -26.12
N PRO A 79 15.26 -1.74 -26.20
CA PRO A 79 14.15 -1.10 -26.92
C PRO A 79 13.75 0.25 -26.29
N PRO A 80 13.10 1.14 -27.06
CA PRO A 80 12.57 2.40 -26.53
C PRO A 80 11.54 2.18 -25.41
N VAL A 81 11.64 2.98 -24.35
CA VAL A 81 10.80 2.83 -23.14
C VAL A 81 9.85 4.01 -22.89
N GLY A 82 9.92 5.06 -23.70
CA GLY A 82 9.10 6.27 -23.54
C GLY A 82 9.57 7.42 -24.44
N GLY A 83 8.95 8.59 -24.27
CA GLY A 83 9.34 9.84 -24.94
C GLY A 83 8.46 10.18 -26.14
N GLU A 84 9.00 10.95 -27.07
CA GLU A 84 8.29 11.36 -28.29
C GLU A 84 7.91 10.14 -29.15
N HIS A 85 6.72 10.16 -29.75
CA HIS A 85 6.19 9.01 -30.47
C HIS A 85 5.11 9.41 -31.50
N ASP A 86 4.65 8.45 -32.31
CA ASP A 86 3.70 8.72 -33.40
C ASP A 86 2.29 8.90 -32.84
N ALA A 87 1.43 9.71 -33.47
CA ALA A 87 0.04 9.86 -33.04
C ALA A 87 -0.81 8.58 -33.19
N ILE A 88 -0.34 7.61 -33.98
CA ILE A 88 -0.98 6.31 -34.19
C ILE A 88 -0.33 5.27 -33.27
N TRP A 89 -1.14 4.53 -32.51
CA TRP A 89 -0.65 3.43 -31.68
C TRP A 89 -0.39 2.15 -32.47
N GLN A 90 0.44 1.27 -31.89
CA GLN A 90 0.59 -0.11 -32.35
C GLN A 90 -0.51 -0.99 -31.73
N ASN A 91 -1.12 -1.87 -32.53
CA ASN A 91 -2.09 -2.85 -32.00
C ASN A 91 -1.40 -3.90 -31.11
N CYS A 92 -2.07 -4.39 -30.08
CA CYS A 92 -1.55 -5.49 -29.26
C CYS A 92 -1.57 -6.81 -30.06
N GLY A 93 -0.49 -7.58 -30.01
CA GLY A 93 -0.38 -8.86 -30.69
C GLY A 93 1.05 -9.39 -30.76
N TYR A 94 1.22 -10.51 -31.46
CA TYR A 94 2.52 -11.08 -31.77
C TYR A 94 2.90 -10.72 -33.19
N TYR A 95 4.12 -10.20 -33.37
CA TYR A 95 4.63 -9.75 -34.65
C TYR A 95 5.86 -10.56 -35.03
N SER A 96 5.86 -11.10 -36.25
CA SER A 96 7.00 -11.83 -36.82
C SER A 96 8.00 -10.92 -37.53
N ALA A 97 7.66 -9.64 -37.70
CA ALA A 97 8.51 -8.60 -38.23
C ALA A 97 8.63 -7.47 -37.18
N PRO A 98 9.74 -6.70 -37.19
CA PRO A 98 9.89 -5.57 -36.29
C PRO A 98 8.71 -4.60 -36.40
N VAL A 99 8.19 -4.19 -35.26
CA VAL A 99 7.24 -3.09 -35.18
C VAL A 99 8.01 -1.77 -35.17
N ARG A 100 7.35 -0.71 -35.63
CA ARG A 100 7.93 0.63 -35.60
C ARG A 100 7.92 1.16 -34.15
N SER A 101 9.08 1.60 -33.68
CA SER A 101 9.28 2.05 -32.30
C SER A 101 8.31 3.14 -31.87
N GLU A 102 8.07 4.15 -32.71
CA GLU A 102 7.19 5.25 -32.36
C GLU A 102 5.72 4.81 -32.18
N ASN A 103 5.28 3.76 -32.89
CA ASN A 103 3.94 3.22 -32.67
C ASN A 103 3.88 2.38 -31.39
N ALA A 104 4.96 1.65 -31.07
CA ALA A 104 5.05 0.86 -29.84
C ALA A 104 5.12 1.75 -28.59
N VAL A 105 5.88 2.85 -28.63
CA VAL A 105 5.99 3.82 -27.53
C VAL A 105 4.65 4.51 -27.24
N HIS A 106 3.86 4.82 -28.28
CA HIS A 106 2.49 5.29 -28.06
C HIS A 106 1.67 4.27 -27.26
N SER A 107 1.73 2.99 -27.62
CA SER A 107 1.02 1.95 -26.86
C SER A 107 1.54 1.84 -25.42
N LEU A 108 2.85 2.00 -25.19
CA LEU A 108 3.44 2.07 -23.85
C LEU A 108 2.90 3.24 -23.02
N GLU A 109 2.71 4.43 -23.62
CA GLU A 109 2.08 5.57 -22.94
C GLU A 109 0.68 5.21 -22.40
N HIS A 110 -0.08 4.40 -23.14
CA HIS A 110 -1.40 3.95 -22.75
C HIS A 110 -1.41 2.67 -21.89
N GLY A 111 -0.25 2.25 -21.38
CA GLY A 111 -0.12 1.13 -20.45
C GLY A 111 0.01 -0.25 -21.10
N ALA A 112 0.36 -0.32 -22.38
CA ALA A 112 0.75 -1.58 -22.99
C ALA A 112 2.08 -2.08 -22.40
N VAL A 113 2.31 -3.39 -22.52
CA VAL A 113 3.60 -4.02 -22.20
C VAL A 113 4.22 -4.51 -23.49
N TRP A 114 5.48 -4.13 -23.73
CA TRP A 114 6.22 -4.54 -24.90
C TRP A 114 7.34 -5.49 -24.50
N ILE A 115 7.33 -6.68 -25.10
CA ILE A 115 8.39 -7.69 -24.96
C ILE A 115 9.10 -7.79 -26.31
N THR A 116 10.38 -7.46 -26.33
CA THR A 116 11.24 -7.59 -27.52
C THR A 116 12.28 -8.68 -27.29
N TYR A 117 12.87 -9.14 -28.39
CA TYR A 117 13.91 -10.15 -28.43
C TYR A 117 14.83 -9.88 -29.61
N GLU A 118 16.05 -10.43 -29.56
CA GLU A 118 17.02 -10.45 -30.67
C GLU A 118 17.00 -11.82 -31.39
#